data_AF-A0A556TUT9-F1
#
_entry.id   AF-A0A556TUT9-F1
#
_cell.length_a   1.000
_cell.length_b   1.000
_cell.length_c   1.000
_cell.angle_alpha   90.00
_cell.angle_beta   90.00
_cell.angle_gamma   90.00
#
_symmetry.space_group_name_H-M   'P 1'
#
loop_
_entity.id
_entity.type
_entity.pdbx_description
1 polymer ?
#
loop_
_entity_poly.entity_id
_entity_poly.type
_entity_poly.pdbx_seq_one_letter_code
_entity_poly.pdbx_strand_id
1 'polypeptide(L)'
;MPNVQNELNIRMVVRAPTSAIARMWVVRVPECGLCECPNVRCASARMWVVRVPECALCECPNPELTVENFPSYLELRKPLLIMFVGGEESPETLQSLEELRKAESTGRLESSLPCWIHLDRTPAGRAVLETYLGYVPPLPALVLSQLSSGGAVYHFPSERPLLSENIIAWLQRIENHQEEVAGELP
;
A
#
# COMPACT_ATOMS: atom_id res chain seq x y z
N MET A 1 31.59 -18.00 11.42
CA MET A 1 30.50 -18.10 12.43
C MET A 1 31.05 -17.69 13.78
N PRO A 2 30.27 -17.08 14.69
CA PRO A 2 29.15 -16.15 14.47
C PRO A 2 29.71 -14.70 14.58
N ASN A 3 29.12 -13.61 15.10
CA ASN A 3 27.79 -13.40 15.67
C ASN A 3 27.23 -11.96 15.46
N VAL A 4 25.97 -11.84 15.85
CA VAL A 4 25.06 -10.69 15.99
C VAL A 4 25.55 -9.56 16.92
N GLN A 5 25.47 -8.29 16.48
CA GLN A 5 24.53 -7.28 17.01
C GLN A 5 24.65 -5.95 16.23
N ASN A 6 23.86 -5.79 15.15
CA ASN A 6 23.72 -4.51 14.44
C ASN A 6 22.32 -3.95 14.73
N GLU A 7 22.08 -3.55 15.98
CA GLU A 7 20.86 -2.84 16.34
C GLU A 7 20.89 -1.44 15.73
N LEU A 8 20.19 -1.27 14.60
CA LEU A 8 19.73 0.04 14.12
C LEU A 8 18.68 0.58 15.08
N ASN A 9 19.16 0.99 16.24
CA ASN A 9 18.40 1.57 17.33
C ASN A 9 17.95 2.97 16.90
N ILE A 10 16.91 3.06 16.06
CA ILE A 10 16.18 4.29 15.75
C ILE A 10 15.45 4.71 17.03
N ARG A 11 16.21 5.28 17.96
CA ARG A 11 15.66 5.94 19.14
C ARG A 11 14.76 7.06 18.66
N MET A 12 13.46 6.86 18.73
CA MET A 12 12.49 7.95 18.72
C MET A 12 12.82 8.86 19.91
N VAL A 13 13.51 9.97 19.64
CA VAL A 13 13.80 10.99 20.67
C VAL A 13 12.54 11.83 20.86
N VAL A 14 11.56 11.24 21.52
CA VAL A 14 10.36 11.93 22.02
C VAL A 14 10.79 12.83 23.18
N ARG A 15 10.89 14.14 22.94
CA ARG A 15 10.98 15.13 24.01
C ARG A 15 9.58 15.64 24.34
N ALA A 16 9.04 15.22 25.48
CA ALA A 16 7.82 15.80 26.03
C ALA A 16 8.06 17.27 26.42
N PRO A 17 7.15 18.20 26.08
CA PRO A 17 7.23 19.59 26.55
C PRO A 17 6.84 19.69 28.03
N THR A 18 7.53 20.53 28.79
CA THR A 18 7.32 20.74 30.24
C THR A 18 6.18 21.73 30.56
N SER A 19 5.27 22.00 29.62
CA SER A 19 4.19 22.98 29.76
C SER A 19 2.89 22.51 29.10
N ALA A 20 1.78 22.69 29.81
CA ALA A 20 0.48 22.08 29.52
C ALA A 20 -0.31 22.66 28.32
N ILE A 21 0.26 23.62 27.58
CA ILE A 21 -0.47 24.44 26.59
C ILE A 21 -0.04 24.15 25.13
N ALA A 22 0.97 23.30 24.89
CA ALA A 22 1.43 22.95 23.54
C ALA A 22 1.61 21.43 23.34
N ARG A 23 0.53 20.74 22.91
CA ARG A 23 0.58 19.35 22.40
C ARG A 23 1.21 19.33 21.00
N MET A 24 2.54 19.22 20.94
CA MET A 24 3.30 19.32 19.69
C MET A 24 4.31 18.18 19.60
N TRP A 25 4.16 17.34 18.57
CA TRP A 25 5.02 16.19 18.30
C TRP A 25 5.84 16.42 17.04
N VAL A 26 7.13 16.02 17.07
CA VAL A 26 8.01 16.02 15.90
C VAL A 26 8.16 14.58 15.43
N VAL A 27 7.54 14.24 14.31
CA VAL A 27 7.60 12.91 13.71
C VAL A 27 8.50 12.97 12.47
N ARG A 28 9.37 11.96 12.33
CA ARG A 28 10.10 11.71 11.08
C ARG A 28 9.25 10.78 10.22
N VAL A 29 8.83 11.24 9.05
CA VAL A 29 8.07 10.45 8.07
C VAL A 29 8.95 10.29 6.83
N PRO A 30 9.09 9.09 6.24
CA PRO A 30 9.68 8.94 4.92
C PRO A 30 8.80 9.60 3.84
N GLU A 31 9.34 9.74 2.63
CA GLU A 31 8.75 10.55 1.57
C GLU A 31 7.39 9.99 1.10
N CYS A 32 6.30 10.71 1.41
CA CYS A 32 5.00 10.51 0.78
C CYS A 32 4.79 11.60 -0.28
N GLY A 33 5.00 11.26 -1.56
CA GLY A 33 4.75 12.19 -2.68
C GLY A 33 3.27 12.46 -2.99
N LEU A 34 2.35 11.71 -2.37
CA LEU A 34 0.93 11.63 -2.75
C LEU A 34 -0.05 12.07 -1.63
N CYS A 35 0.46 12.52 -0.49
CA CYS A 35 -0.35 12.86 0.69
C CYS A 35 -0.88 14.30 0.63
N GLU A 36 -2.12 14.50 0.17
CA GLU A 36 -2.86 15.77 0.33
C GLU A 36 -3.43 15.93 1.75
N CYS A 37 -2.57 16.27 2.71
CA CYS A 37 -2.98 16.60 4.06
C CYS A 37 -3.46 18.07 4.14
N PRO A 38 -4.77 18.38 4.30
CA PRO A 38 -5.29 19.75 4.21
C PRO A 38 -4.74 20.72 5.28
N ASN A 39 -4.15 20.21 6.36
CA ASN A 39 -3.48 20.99 7.41
C ASN A 39 -1.94 20.94 7.38
N VAL A 40 -1.32 20.26 6.41
CA VAL A 40 0.16 20.16 6.29
C VAL A 40 0.58 20.62 4.90
N ARG A 41 1.30 21.76 4.85
CA ARG A 41 1.94 22.20 3.60
C ARG A 41 3.18 21.36 3.33
N CYS A 42 3.08 20.43 2.37
CA CYS A 42 4.23 19.71 1.83
C CYS A 42 5.14 20.70 1.08
N ALA A 43 6.36 20.90 1.58
CA ALA A 43 7.41 21.67 0.93
C ALA A 43 8.49 20.71 0.42
N SER A 44 9.07 21.01 -0.75
CA SER A 44 9.94 20.08 -1.47
C SER A 44 11.37 20.01 -0.91
N ALA A 45 11.87 18.78 -0.82
CA ALA A 45 13.26 18.36 -0.61
C ALA A 45 13.89 18.51 0.80
N ARG A 46 14.41 17.37 1.30
CA ARG A 46 15.43 17.19 2.36
C ARG A 46 15.05 17.60 3.80
N MET A 47 14.47 16.62 4.51
CA MET A 47 14.33 16.52 5.97
C MET A 47 13.49 17.62 6.65
N TRP A 48 12.29 17.23 7.11
CA TRP A 48 11.29 18.17 7.64
C TRP A 48 10.95 17.94 9.12
N VAL A 49 10.71 19.05 9.82
CA VAL A 49 10.08 19.08 11.16
C VAL A 49 8.62 19.50 10.94
N VAL A 50 7.71 18.53 10.89
CA VAL A 50 6.28 18.79 10.73
C VAL A 50 5.66 19.06 12.10
N ARG A 51 4.87 20.14 12.21
CA ARG A 51 3.97 20.34 13.36
C ARG A 51 2.69 19.57 13.09
N VAL A 52 2.57 18.37 13.64
CA VAL A 52 1.31 17.64 13.63
C VAL A 52 0.46 18.14 14.80
N PRO A 53 -0.82 18.52 14.59
CA PRO A 53 -1.82 18.49 15.65
C PRO A 53 -2.00 17.05 16.15
N GLU A 54 -3.00 16.80 16.99
CA GLU A 54 -3.37 15.45 17.43
C GLU A 54 -4.12 14.68 16.31
N CYS A 55 -3.50 14.62 15.13
CA CYS A 55 -3.97 13.89 13.96
C CYS A 55 -3.33 12.50 13.94
N ALA A 56 -3.84 11.59 14.79
CA ALA A 56 -3.66 10.13 14.64
C ALA A 56 -4.43 9.56 13.42
N LEU A 57 -4.65 10.41 12.42
CA LEU A 57 -5.59 10.28 11.29
C LEU A 57 -4.93 10.70 9.97
N CYS A 58 -3.59 10.72 9.90
CA CYS A 58 -2.90 10.65 8.60
C CYS A 58 -2.90 9.18 8.14
N GLU A 59 -4.10 8.65 7.92
CA GLU A 59 -4.28 7.45 7.12
C GLU A 59 -3.80 7.82 5.71
N CYS A 60 -2.64 7.28 5.32
CA CYS A 60 -2.21 7.36 3.93
C CYS A 60 -3.13 6.41 3.16
N PRO A 61 -4.02 6.90 2.28
CA PRO A 61 -4.87 6.00 1.48
C PRO A 61 -3.94 5.11 0.64
N ASN A 62 -4.04 3.80 0.85
CA ASN A 62 -3.17 2.76 0.28
C ASN A 62 -1.67 2.96 0.60
N PRO A 63 -1.19 2.58 1.81
CA PRO A 63 0.23 2.64 2.12
C PRO A 63 1.03 1.57 1.36
N GLU A 64 2.35 1.79 1.24
CA GLU A 64 3.27 0.81 0.68
C GLU A 64 3.31 -0.44 1.56
N LEU A 65 3.06 -1.61 0.98
CA LEU A 65 3.11 -2.92 1.61
C LEU A 65 4.57 -3.39 1.65
N THR A 66 5.08 -3.57 2.87
CA THR A 66 6.46 -4.00 3.13
C THR A 66 6.46 -5.26 4.00
N VAL A 67 7.62 -5.90 4.15
CA VAL A 67 7.76 -7.11 4.98
C VAL A 67 7.40 -6.82 6.45
N GLU A 68 7.62 -5.59 6.91
CA GLU A 68 7.39 -5.15 8.28
C GLU A 68 5.90 -4.92 8.60
N ASN A 69 5.10 -4.42 7.65
CA ASN A 69 3.68 -4.12 7.88
C ASN A 69 2.72 -5.22 7.38
N PHE A 70 3.18 -6.13 6.51
CA PHE A 70 2.38 -7.25 6.00
C PHE A 70 1.70 -8.12 7.08
N PRO A 71 2.32 -8.44 8.23
CA PRO A 71 1.65 -9.21 9.28
C PRO A 71 0.36 -8.56 9.78
N SER A 72 0.34 -7.23 9.94
CA SER A 72 -0.85 -6.49 10.39
C SER A 72 -1.98 -6.50 9.37
N TYR A 73 -1.67 -6.61 8.07
CA TYR A 73 -2.68 -6.81 7.02
C TYR A 73 -3.39 -8.17 7.14
N LEU A 74 -2.66 -9.22 7.51
CA LEU A 74 -3.23 -10.56 7.70
C LEU A 74 -4.18 -10.63 8.91
N GLU A 75 -3.90 -9.87 9.97
CA GLU A 75 -4.75 -9.80 11.16
C GLU A 75 -6.14 -9.23 10.87
N LEU A 76 -6.26 -8.34 9.88
CA LEU A 76 -7.54 -7.74 9.45
C LEU A 76 -8.46 -8.73 8.71
N ARG A 77 -7.94 -9.87 8.24
CA ARG A 77 -8.66 -10.97 7.57
C ARG A 77 -9.52 -10.57 6.36
N LYS A 78 -9.29 -9.40 5.77
CA LYS A 78 -9.91 -8.98 4.50
C LYS A 78 -9.05 -9.41 3.31
N PRO A 79 -9.64 -9.63 2.12
CA PRO A 79 -8.90 -9.72 0.87
C PRO A 79 -7.97 -8.52 0.65
N LEU A 80 -6.76 -8.76 0.17
CA LEU A 80 -5.79 -7.71 -0.16
C LEU A 80 -5.89 -7.35 -1.63
N LEU A 81 -6.11 -6.07 -1.94
CA LEU A 81 -6.07 -5.53 -3.29
C LEU A 81 -4.72 -4.86 -3.51
N ILE A 82 -3.79 -5.58 -4.14
CA ILE A 82 -2.37 -5.25 -4.19
C ILE A 82 -2.01 -4.74 -5.59
N MET A 83 -1.54 -3.50 -5.68
CA MET A 83 -0.90 -2.96 -6.89
C MET A 83 0.60 -3.24 -6.86
N PHE A 84 1.08 -4.13 -7.73
CA PHE A 84 2.49 -4.40 -7.93
C PHE A 84 3.09 -3.38 -8.91
N VAL A 85 4.14 -2.68 -8.50
CA VAL A 85 4.85 -1.67 -9.30
C VAL A 85 6.36 -1.96 -9.31
N GLY A 86 7.09 -1.52 -10.33
CA GLY A 86 8.53 -1.74 -10.40
C GLY A 86 9.23 -0.86 -11.44
N GLY A 87 10.54 -0.74 -11.33
CA GLY A 87 11.34 0.26 -12.02
C GLY A 87 11.41 1.59 -11.24
N GLU A 88 11.91 2.63 -11.90
CA GLU A 88 11.84 4.01 -11.40
C GLU A 88 10.38 4.49 -11.32
N GLU A 89 10.07 5.44 -10.43
CA GLU A 89 8.72 6.01 -10.29
C GLU A 89 8.26 6.72 -11.57
N SER A 90 7.57 5.99 -12.44
CA SER A 90 7.12 6.48 -13.74
C SER A 90 5.78 7.23 -13.64
N PRO A 91 5.47 8.13 -14.60
CA PRO A 91 4.15 8.78 -14.65
C PRO A 91 2.98 7.79 -14.72
N GLU A 92 3.14 6.66 -15.43
CA GLU A 92 2.14 5.60 -15.51
C GLU A 92 1.93 4.90 -14.16
N THR A 93 3.01 4.73 -13.39
CA THR A 93 2.97 4.16 -12.03
C THR A 93 2.21 5.08 -11.09
N LEU A 94 2.55 6.37 -11.07
CA LEU A 94 1.87 7.38 -10.25
C LEU A 94 0.39 7.52 -10.64
N GLN A 95 0.08 7.49 -11.94
CA GLN A 95 -1.31 7.50 -12.42
C GLN A 95 -2.08 6.25 -11.94
N SER A 96 -1.47 5.07 -11.98
CA SER A 96 -2.15 3.82 -11.56
C SER A 96 -2.43 3.78 -10.06
N LEU A 97 -1.50 4.29 -9.24
CA LEU A 97 -1.71 4.47 -7.79
C LEU A 97 -2.81 5.52 -7.50
N GLU A 98 -2.87 6.59 -8.28
CA GLU A 98 -3.92 7.61 -8.19
C GLU A 98 -5.31 7.06 -8.59
N GLU A 99 -5.40 6.21 -9.62
CA GLU A 99 -6.67 5.56 -9.99
C GLU A 99 -7.14 4.55 -8.93
N LEU A 100 -6.23 3.84 -8.26
CA LEU A 100 -6.55 3.02 -7.09
C LEU A 100 -7.05 3.87 -5.90
N ARG A 101 -6.40 5.01 -5.63
CA ARG A 101 -6.84 5.98 -4.59
C ARG A 101 -8.21 6.57 -4.90
N LYS A 102 -8.49 6.92 -6.15
CA LYS A 102 -9.82 7.35 -6.60
C LYS A 102 -10.85 6.26 -6.36
N ALA A 103 -10.57 5.01 -6.73
CA ALA A 103 -11.46 3.89 -6.49
C ALA A 103 -11.77 3.71 -5.00
N GLU A 104 -10.76 3.77 -4.13
CA GLU A 104 -10.92 3.73 -2.66
C GLU A 104 -11.81 4.86 -2.15
N SER A 105 -11.57 6.10 -2.60
CA SER A 105 -12.32 7.29 -2.16
C SER A 105 -13.83 7.25 -2.46
N THR A 106 -14.28 6.35 -3.34
CA THR A 106 -15.71 6.13 -3.60
C THR A 106 -16.44 5.34 -2.49
N GLY A 107 -15.71 4.76 -1.53
CA GLY A 107 -16.24 3.83 -0.53
C GLY A 107 -16.64 2.46 -1.12
N ARG A 108 -16.33 2.19 -2.39
CA ARG A 108 -16.69 0.90 -3.05
C ARG A 108 -15.69 -0.23 -2.80
N LEU A 109 -14.58 0.03 -2.13
CA LEU A 109 -13.53 -0.96 -1.85
C LEU A 109 -13.61 -1.56 -0.43
N GLU A 110 -14.64 -1.24 0.37
CA GLU A 110 -14.77 -1.64 1.78
C GLU A 110 -14.67 -3.16 2.03
N SER A 111 -14.99 -4.00 1.04
CA SER A 111 -14.86 -5.46 1.09
C SER A 111 -13.40 -5.95 0.98
N SER A 112 -12.44 -5.07 0.70
CA SER A 112 -11.02 -5.35 0.50
C SER A 112 -10.12 -4.36 1.26
N LEU A 113 -8.81 -4.59 1.22
CA LEU A 113 -7.79 -3.67 1.70
C LEU A 113 -6.86 -3.29 0.54
N PRO A 114 -6.99 -2.08 -0.02
CA PRO A 114 -6.11 -1.64 -1.08
C PRO A 114 -4.74 -1.21 -0.51
N CYS A 115 -3.69 -1.58 -1.25
CA CYS A 115 -2.29 -1.36 -0.93
C CYS A 115 -1.43 -1.54 -2.19
N TRP A 116 -0.15 -1.20 -2.12
CA TRP A 116 0.76 -1.33 -3.27
C TRP A 116 2.15 -1.77 -2.84
N ILE A 117 2.90 -2.42 -3.71
CA ILE A 117 4.22 -2.97 -3.39
C ILE A 117 5.22 -2.65 -4.51
N HIS A 118 6.33 -2.01 -4.15
CA HIS A 118 7.41 -1.71 -5.07
C HIS A 118 8.40 -2.88 -5.13
N LEU A 119 8.48 -3.55 -6.29
CA LEU A 119 9.25 -4.78 -6.44
C LEU A 119 10.76 -4.60 -6.17
N ASP A 120 11.34 -3.45 -6.52
CA ASP A 120 12.76 -3.17 -6.26
C ASP A 120 13.06 -2.78 -4.80
N ARG A 121 12.07 -2.27 -4.05
CA ARG A 121 12.21 -1.97 -2.60
C ARG A 121 11.91 -3.20 -1.74
N THR A 122 10.97 -4.03 -2.19
CA THR A 122 10.58 -5.29 -1.54
C THR A 122 10.80 -6.47 -2.50
N PRO A 123 12.04 -7.00 -2.60
CA PRO A 123 12.37 -8.08 -3.55
C PRO A 123 11.52 -9.34 -3.41
N ALA A 124 11.03 -9.63 -2.20
CA ALA A 124 10.10 -10.73 -1.95
C ALA A 124 8.77 -10.58 -2.73
N GLY A 125 8.34 -9.36 -3.03
CA GLY A 125 7.13 -9.07 -3.79
C GLY A 125 7.12 -9.69 -5.18
N ARG A 126 8.28 -9.83 -5.83
CA ARG A 126 8.39 -10.48 -7.15
C ARG A 126 8.10 -11.97 -7.05
N ALA A 127 8.69 -12.64 -6.06
CA ALA A 127 8.44 -14.06 -5.80
C ALA A 127 6.98 -14.31 -5.38
N VAL A 128 6.36 -13.39 -4.65
CA VAL A 128 4.93 -13.41 -4.33
C VAL A 128 4.09 -13.32 -5.60
N LEU A 129 4.35 -12.36 -6.48
CA LEU A 129 3.63 -12.20 -7.75
C LEU A 129 3.77 -13.42 -8.67
N GLU A 130 4.99 -13.97 -8.77
CA GLU A 130 5.28 -15.21 -9.50
C GLU A 130 4.54 -16.42 -8.90
N THR A 131 4.44 -16.50 -7.57
CA THR A 131 3.67 -17.56 -6.88
C THR A 131 2.16 -17.40 -7.10
N TYR A 132 1.68 -16.14 -7.15
CA TYR A 132 0.27 -15.80 -7.28
C TYR A 132 -0.29 -16.08 -8.68
N LEU A 133 0.50 -15.86 -9.73
CA LEU A 133 0.03 -15.91 -11.12
C LEU A 133 0.75 -16.97 -11.98
N GLY A 134 1.84 -17.56 -11.49
CA GLY A 134 2.72 -18.46 -12.27
C GLY A 134 3.68 -17.73 -13.23
N TYR A 135 3.62 -16.40 -13.30
CA TYR A 135 4.48 -15.54 -14.12
C TYR A 135 4.50 -14.11 -13.56
N VAL A 136 5.36 -13.23 -14.11
CA VAL A 136 5.31 -11.78 -13.85
C VAL A 136 4.60 -11.08 -15.01
N PRO A 137 3.40 -10.50 -14.81
CA PRO A 137 2.73 -9.68 -15.81
C PRO A 137 3.48 -8.37 -16.08
N PRO A 138 3.15 -7.66 -17.18
CA PRO A 138 3.55 -6.26 -17.36
C PRO A 138 3.13 -5.42 -16.15
N LEU A 139 4.02 -4.50 -15.71
CA LEU A 139 3.76 -3.62 -14.56
C LEU A 139 3.29 -2.25 -15.05
N PRO A 140 2.44 -1.53 -14.28
CA PRO A 140 1.87 -1.95 -13.00
C PRO A 140 0.76 -3.01 -13.14
N ALA A 141 0.67 -3.92 -12.17
CA ALA A 141 -0.27 -5.04 -12.17
C ALA A 141 -1.11 -5.06 -10.90
N LEU A 142 -2.44 -5.18 -11.03
CA LEU A 142 -3.37 -5.19 -9.91
C LEU A 142 -3.90 -6.60 -9.64
N VAL A 143 -3.85 -7.02 -8.38
CA VAL A 143 -4.23 -8.38 -7.95
C VAL A 143 -5.10 -8.34 -6.70
N LEU A 144 -6.19 -9.11 -6.67
CA LEU A 144 -6.97 -9.36 -5.46
C LEU A 144 -6.58 -10.72 -4.90
N SER A 145 -6.12 -10.76 -3.64
CA SER A 145 -5.67 -11.99 -2.97
C SER A 145 -6.56 -12.29 -1.75
N GLN A 146 -7.26 -13.43 -1.79
CA GLN A 146 -8.20 -13.88 -0.77
C GLN A 146 -7.52 -14.81 0.26
N LEU A 147 -6.39 -14.36 0.82
CA LEU A 147 -5.55 -15.10 1.78
C LEU A 147 -6.32 -15.69 2.96
N SER A 148 -7.32 -14.97 3.46
CA SER A 148 -8.13 -15.37 4.63
C SER A 148 -9.30 -16.29 4.30
N SER A 149 -9.65 -16.48 3.02
CA SER A 149 -10.88 -17.15 2.59
C SER A 149 -10.67 -18.12 1.41
N GLY A 150 -9.64 -18.97 1.52
CA GLY A 150 -9.40 -20.08 0.57
C GLY A 150 -8.28 -19.85 -0.44
N GLY A 151 -7.52 -18.75 -0.33
CA GLY A 151 -6.28 -18.58 -1.12
C GLY A 151 -6.47 -18.23 -2.60
N ALA A 152 -7.71 -18.01 -3.05
CA ALA A 152 -7.99 -17.60 -4.42
C ALA A 152 -7.36 -16.24 -4.76
N VAL A 153 -6.79 -16.14 -5.95
CA VAL A 153 -6.13 -14.95 -6.47
C VAL A 153 -6.77 -14.57 -7.81
N TYR A 154 -7.11 -13.29 -7.97
CA TYR A 154 -7.67 -12.74 -9.21
C TYR A 154 -6.73 -11.67 -9.76
N HIS A 155 -6.42 -11.74 -11.04
CA HIS A 155 -5.60 -10.76 -11.75
C HIS A 155 -6.50 -9.78 -12.52
N PHE A 156 -6.24 -8.48 -12.41
CA PHE A 156 -6.91 -7.49 -13.24
C PHE A 156 -6.45 -7.63 -14.70
N PRO A 157 -7.35 -7.77 -15.69
CA PRO A 157 -6.97 -8.03 -17.07
C PRO A 157 -6.11 -6.91 -17.66
N SER A 158 -4.90 -7.24 -18.12
CA SER A 158 -3.90 -6.28 -18.59
C SER A 158 -4.30 -5.52 -19.87
N GLU A 159 -5.34 -5.98 -20.56
CA GLU A 159 -5.93 -5.35 -21.74
C GLU A 159 -6.94 -4.25 -21.38
N ARG A 160 -7.43 -4.22 -20.13
CA ARG A 160 -8.32 -3.17 -19.63
C ARG A 160 -7.46 -2.03 -19.07
N PRO A 161 -7.81 -0.75 -19.29
CA PRO A 161 -7.07 0.34 -18.68
C PRO A 161 -7.36 0.40 -17.17
N LEU A 162 -6.31 0.56 -16.36
CA LEU A 162 -6.36 0.71 -14.90
C LEU A 162 -6.95 2.09 -14.52
N LEU A 163 -8.27 2.21 -14.63
CA LEU A 163 -9.06 3.38 -14.25
C LEU A 163 -9.96 3.04 -13.06
N SER A 164 -10.25 4.02 -12.22
CA SER A 164 -10.99 3.84 -10.97
C SER A 164 -12.33 3.09 -11.15
N GLU A 165 -13.08 3.42 -12.19
CA GLU A 165 -14.36 2.79 -12.54
C GLU A 165 -14.21 1.34 -13.00
N ASN A 166 -13.11 1.00 -13.68
CA ASN A 166 -12.83 -0.36 -14.15
C ASN A 166 -12.39 -1.26 -12.99
N ILE A 167 -11.63 -0.72 -12.03
CA ILE A 167 -11.25 -1.43 -10.80
C ILE A 167 -12.51 -1.80 -10.01
N ILE A 168 -13.41 -0.83 -9.78
CA ILE A 168 -14.68 -1.07 -9.08
C ILE A 168 -15.55 -2.09 -9.83
N ALA A 169 -15.69 -1.96 -11.15
CA ALA A 169 -16.49 -2.89 -11.95
C ALA A 169 -15.91 -4.32 -11.98
N TRP A 170 -14.58 -4.47 -11.96
CA TRP A 170 -13.90 -5.76 -11.89
C TRP A 170 -14.13 -6.45 -10.53
N LEU A 171 -14.01 -5.72 -9.42
CA LEU A 171 -14.29 -6.26 -8.08
C LEU A 171 -15.76 -6.70 -7.93
N GLN A 172 -16.70 -5.89 -8.43
CA GLN A 172 -18.11 -6.28 -8.49
C GLN A 172 -18.32 -7.56 -9.30
N ARG A 173 -17.57 -7.78 -10.38
CA ARG A 173 -17.65 -9.04 -11.15
C ARG A 173 -17.06 -10.22 -10.36
N ILE A 174 -16.00 -10.05 -9.58
CA ILE A 174 -15.51 -11.09 -8.65
C ILE A 174 -16.59 -11.43 -7.61
N GLU A 175 -17.19 -10.43 -6.96
CA GLU A 175 -18.26 -10.60 -5.97
C GLU A 175 -19.50 -11.32 -6.56
N ASN A 176 -19.77 -11.14 -7.85
CA ASN A 176 -20.85 -11.82 -8.58
C ASN A 176 -20.44 -13.18 -9.22
N HIS A 177 -19.22 -13.69 -8.94
CA HIS A 177 -18.66 -14.90 -9.55
C HIS A 177 -18.58 -14.87 -11.10
N GLN A 178 -18.19 -13.72 -11.65
CA GLN A 178 -18.09 -13.43 -13.10
C GLN A 178 -16.65 -13.16 -13.58
N GLU A 179 -15.65 -13.34 -12.73
CA GLU A 179 -14.23 -13.34 -13.13
C GLU A 179 -13.61 -14.70 -12.75
N GLU A 180 -12.67 -15.16 -13.56
CA GLU A 180 -11.96 -16.42 -13.35
C GLU A 180 -10.83 -16.25 -12.32
N VAL A 181 -10.57 -17.32 -11.55
CA VAL A 181 -9.44 -17.37 -10.61
C VAL A 181 -8.14 -17.48 -11.42
N ALA A 182 -7.23 -16.54 -11.21
CA ALA A 182 -5.94 -16.47 -11.90
C ALA A 182 -4.86 -17.35 -11.23
N GLY A 183 -5.04 -17.69 -9.96
CA GLY A 183 -4.20 -18.64 -9.23
C GLY A 183 -4.81 -19.00 -7.87
N GLU A 184 -4.36 -20.09 -7.29
CA GLU A 184 -4.75 -20.54 -5.95
C GLU A 184 -3.50 -20.78 -5.12
N LEU A 185 -3.50 -20.26 -3.88
CA LEU A 185 -2.42 -20.48 -2.93
C LEU A 185 -2.58 -21.83 -2.21
N PRO A 186 -1.51 -22.63 -2.09
CA PRO A 186 -1.53 -23.98 -1.52
C PRO A 186 -1.60 -24.01 0.02
#